data_AF-A0A9P8FAM7-F1
#
_entry.id   AF-A0A9P8FAM7-F1
#
_cell.length_a   1.000
_cell.length_b   1.000
_cell.length_c   1.000
_cell.angle_alpha   90.00
_cell.angle_beta   90.00
_cell.angle_gamma   90.00
#
_symmetry.space_group_name_H-M   'P 1'
#
loop_
_entity.id
_entity.type
_entity.pdbx_description
1 polymer ?
#
loop_
_entity_poly.entity_id
_entity_poly.type
_entity_poly.pdbx_seq_one_letter_code
_entity_poly.pdbx_strand_id
1 'polypeptide(L)'
;MRGQTACRTLRRALGRQQCQFRRTYATEVQQPAATVSSEAEVGSARAYCLDLLRKYDTPSFLLQSYMPPKTRDAYLAIRAFNIEVARTADTTSTPTIGSMRLQFQRDAISKALAGTPPKQPIAVLLAHAAEDLQRRTNGKSKFSKSWFHRIIS
;
A
#
# COMPACT_ATOMS: atom_id res chain seq x y z
N MET A 1 33.84 74.08 -18.02
CA MET A 1 32.60 74.86 -17.79
C MET A 1 31.82 74.17 -16.69
N ARG A 2 31.96 74.62 -15.44
CA ARG A 2 30.92 75.31 -14.64
C ARG A 2 29.51 74.70 -14.76
N GLY A 3 29.00 74.21 -13.64
CA GLY A 3 27.59 73.86 -13.44
C GLY A 3 27.34 73.20 -12.09
N GLN A 4 27.35 73.98 -11.01
CA GLN A 4 26.86 73.60 -9.68
C GLN A 4 25.35 73.79 -9.60
N THR A 5 24.63 72.87 -8.96
CA THR A 5 23.42 73.13 -8.11
C THR A 5 23.09 71.82 -7.37
N ALA A 6 23.51 71.63 -6.13
CA ALA A 6 22.94 72.11 -4.87
C ALA A 6 21.63 71.42 -4.42
N CYS A 7 21.73 70.80 -3.24
CA CYS A 7 20.78 70.86 -2.13
C CYS A 7 19.45 70.08 -2.26
N ARG A 8 19.34 68.98 -1.49
CA ARG A 8 18.58 69.01 -0.23
C ARG A 8 18.69 67.70 0.54
N THR A 9 19.11 67.84 1.78
CA THR A 9 18.91 66.90 2.89
C THR A 9 17.44 66.52 3.05
N LEU A 10 17.15 65.28 3.45
CA LEU A 10 16.44 64.99 4.71
C LEU A 10 16.37 63.49 4.98
N ARG A 11 16.55 63.17 6.27
CA ARG A 11 16.66 61.85 6.90
C ARG A 11 15.37 61.03 6.84
N ARG A 12 15.56 59.69 6.91
CA ARG A 12 14.78 58.63 7.60
C ARG A 12 14.67 57.43 6.65
N ALA A 13 14.77 56.17 7.05
CA ALA A 13 14.70 55.55 8.37
C ALA A 13 15.61 54.30 8.39
N LEU A 14 16.14 53.97 9.56
CA LEU A 14 16.76 52.67 9.83
C LEU A 14 15.67 51.60 9.74
N GLY A 15 15.50 51.02 8.56
CA GLY A 15 14.69 49.83 8.35
C GLY A 15 15.42 48.65 8.98
N ARG A 16 14.91 48.16 10.11
CA ARG A 16 15.27 46.84 10.65
C ARG A 16 14.93 45.80 9.58
N GLN A 17 15.94 45.35 8.85
CA GLN A 17 15.80 44.24 7.92
C GLN A 17 15.60 42.97 8.77
N GLN A 18 14.35 42.65 9.09
CA GLN A 18 14.00 41.34 9.62
C GLN A 18 14.24 40.33 8.50
N CYS A 19 15.35 39.59 8.58
CA CYS A 19 15.50 38.32 7.88
C CYS A 19 14.42 37.38 8.40
N GLN A 20 13.26 37.36 7.75
CA GLN A 20 12.30 36.29 7.93
C GLN A 20 12.89 35.04 7.27
N PHE A 21 13.69 34.30 8.04
CA PHE A 21 14.05 32.94 7.70
C PHE A 21 12.76 32.11 7.74
N ARG A 22 12.13 31.93 6.57
CA ARG A 22 11.00 31.02 6.42
C ARG A 22 11.53 29.61 6.65
N ARG A 23 11.20 29.00 7.79
CA ARG A 23 11.32 27.55 7.96
C ARG A 23 10.35 26.90 6.97
N THR A 24 10.88 26.44 5.84
CA THR A 24 10.16 25.54 4.95
C THR A 24 10.27 24.14 5.52
N TYR A 25 9.19 23.65 6.11
CA TYR A 25 9.08 22.25 6.51
C TYR A 25 8.94 21.41 5.24
N ALA A 26 9.96 20.60 4.93
CA ALA A 26 9.88 19.61 3.86
C ALA A 26 8.83 18.56 4.29
N THR A 27 7.62 18.70 3.78
CA THR A 27 6.51 17.76 4.06
C THR A 27 5.99 17.07 2.80
N GLU A 28 6.79 17.05 1.72
CA GLU A 28 6.52 16.19 0.57
C GLU A 28 7.39 14.95 0.65
N VAL A 29 6.85 13.93 1.32
CA VAL A 29 7.25 12.55 1.04
C VAL A 29 6.58 12.20 -0.29
N GLN A 30 7.30 12.38 -1.40
CA GLN A 30 6.92 11.76 -2.67
C GLN A 30 6.93 10.24 -2.44
N GLN A 31 5.76 9.64 -2.21
CA GLN A 31 5.63 8.19 -2.35
C GLN A 31 5.80 7.90 -3.84
N PRO A 32 6.84 7.15 -4.26
CA PRO A 32 6.99 6.80 -5.66
C PRO A 32 5.71 6.09 -6.10
N ALA A 33 5.17 6.52 -7.23
CA ALA A 33 3.99 5.91 -7.85
C ALA A 33 4.22 4.39 -7.88
N ALA A 34 3.24 3.64 -7.36
CA ALA A 34 3.29 2.19 -7.24
C ALA A 34 3.62 1.56 -8.59
N THR A 35 4.89 1.21 -8.76
CA THR A 35 5.42 0.53 -9.92
C THR A 35 5.02 -0.94 -9.79
N VAL A 36 4.66 -1.55 -10.92
CA VAL A 36 4.34 -2.99 -11.04
C VAL A 36 5.29 -3.78 -10.16
N SER A 37 4.76 -4.65 -9.29
CA SER A 37 5.59 -5.42 -8.36
C SER A 37 6.58 -6.28 -9.15
N SER A 38 7.86 -6.21 -8.78
CA SER A 38 8.89 -6.98 -9.49
C SER A 38 8.64 -8.49 -9.35
N GLU A 39 9.07 -9.30 -10.32
CA GLU A 39 8.89 -10.76 -10.27
C GLU A 39 9.49 -11.37 -8.99
N ALA A 40 10.62 -10.85 -8.51
CA ALA A 40 11.25 -11.28 -7.26
C ALA A 40 10.38 -10.98 -6.03
N GLU A 41 9.68 -9.84 -6.03
CA GLU A 41 8.74 -9.45 -4.97
C GLU A 41 7.50 -10.36 -4.98
N VAL A 42 6.97 -10.68 -6.16
CA VAL A 42 5.87 -11.64 -6.31
C VAL A 42 6.31 -13.05 -5.86
N GLY A 43 7.52 -13.47 -6.22
CA GLY A 43 8.12 -14.73 -5.76
C GLY A 43 8.22 -14.83 -4.24
N SER A 44 8.70 -13.76 -3.60
CA SER A 44 8.80 -13.67 -2.14
C SER A 44 7.41 -13.66 -1.47
N ALA A 45 6.46 -12.94 -2.07
CA ALA A 45 5.08 -12.90 -1.61
C ALA A 45 4.39 -14.26 -1.69
N ARG A 46 4.63 -15.01 -2.77
CA ARG A 46 4.15 -16.39 -2.95
C ARG A 46 4.72 -17.32 -1.88
N ALA A 47 6.02 -17.26 -1.61
CA ALA A 47 6.67 -18.06 -0.58
C ALA A 47 6.09 -17.77 0.81
N TYR A 48 5.86 -16.49 1.13
CA TYR A 48 5.23 -16.07 2.38
C TYR A 48 3.81 -16.65 2.54
N CYS A 49 2.95 -16.50 1.52
CA CYS A 49 1.60 -17.05 1.57
C CYS A 49 1.60 -18.57 1.72
N LEU A 50 2.50 -19.27 1.02
CA LEU A 50 2.66 -20.72 1.15
C LEU A 50 3.06 -21.14 2.57
N ASP A 51 3.99 -20.40 3.20
CA ASP A 51 4.43 -20.65 4.57
C ASP A 51 3.31 -20.40 5.60
N LEU A 52 2.49 -19.36 5.41
CA LEU A 52 1.29 -19.15 6.22
C LEU A 52 0.34 -20.33 6.16
N LEU A 53 0.04 -20.83 4.96
CA LEU A 53 -0.82 -22.00 4.80
C LEU A 53 -0.21 -23.23 5.47
N ARG A 54 1.11 -23.46 5.29
CA ARG A 54 1.79 -24.60 5.94
C ARG A 54 1.67 -24.55 7.47
N LYS A 55 1.70 -23.36 8.06
CA LYS A 55 1.66 -23.16 9.51
C LYS A 55 0.26 -23.17 10.11
N TYR A 56 -0.73 -22.60 9.41
CA TYR A 56 -2.05 -22.30 9.99
C TYR A 56 -3.23 -22.94 9.23
N ASP A 57 -3.00 -23.54 8.05
CA ASP A 57 -4.04 -24.13 7.21
C ASP A 57 -3.47 -25.30 6.37
N THR A 58 -2.98 -26.34 7.06
CA THR A 58 -2.37 -27.53 6.46
C THR A 58 -3.25 -28.16 5.37
N PRO A 59 -4.58 -28.32 5.54
CA PRO A 59 -5.42 -28.86 4.48
C PRO A 59 -5.33 -28.04 3.19
N SER A 60 -5.35 -26.71 3.27
CA SER A 60 -5.23 -25.85 2.09
C SER A 60 -3.82 -25.85 1.50
N PHE A 61 -2.80 -25.99 2.34
CA PHE A 61 -1.42 -26.20 1.89
C PHE A 61 -1.27 -27.49 1.07
N LEU A 62 -2.04 -28.54 1.38
CA LEU A 62 -2.05 -29.77 0.58
C LEU A 62 -2.87 -29.59 -0.69
N LEU A 63 -4.04 -28.93 -0.61
CA LEU A 63 -4.94 -28.78 -1.77
C LEU A 63 -4.39 -27.85 -2.86
N GLN A 64 -3.50 -26.91 -2.55
CA GLN A 64 -2.90 -26.01 -3.54
C GLN A 64 -2.21 -26.74 -4.71
N SER A 65 -1.67 -27.95 -4.49
CA SER A 65 -0.99 -28.70 -5.55
C SER A 65 -1.94 -29.17 -6.65
N TYR A 66 -3.22 -29.32 -6.31
CA TYR A 66 -4.30 -29.66 -7.23
C TYR A 66 -4.86 -28.43 -7.96
N MET A 67 -4.48 -27.21 -7.56
CA MET A 67 -4.90 -26.00 -8.24
C MET A 67 -4.12 -25.82 -9.55
N PRO A 68 -4.80 -25.53 -10.68
CA PRO A 68 -4.14 -25.18 -11.92
C PRO A 68 -3.10 -24.06 -11.72
N PRO A 69 -1.95 -24.09 -12.42
CA PRO A 69 -0.90 -23.09 -12.23
C PRO A 69 -1.39 -21.63 -12.35
N LYS A 70 -2.37 -21.39 -13.24
CA LYS A 70 -2.97 -20.07 -13.50
C LYS A 70 -3.85 -19.54 -12.37
N THR A 71 -4.35 -20.39 -11.47
CA THR A 71 -5.22 -20.00 -10.36
C THR A 71 -4.56 -20.18 -9.00
N ARG A 72 -3.37 -20.80 -8.95
CA ARG A 72 -2.66 -21.10 -7.72
C ARG A 72 -2.33 -19.84 -6.91
N ASP A 73 -1.86 -18.78 -7.55
CA ASP A 73 -1.54 -17.53 -6.83
C ASP A 73 -2.78 -16.86 -6.24
N ALA A 74 -3.89 -16.87 -6.98
CA ALA A 74 -5.19 -16.41 -6.48
C ALA A 74 -5.62 -17.23 -5.26
N TYR A 75 -5.51 -18.56 -5.35
CA TYR A 75 -5.83 -19.46 -4.25
C TYR A 75 -4.97 -19.16 -3.01
N LEU A 76 -3.64 -19.08 -3.17
CA LEU A 76 -2.72 -18.80 -2.07
C LEU A 76 -3.00 -17.45 -1.42
N ALA A 77 -3.19 -16.39 -2.22
CA ALA A 77 -3.48 -15.05 -1.70
C ALA A 77 -4.79 -15.01 -0.91
N ILE A 78 -5.86 -15.65 -1.42
CA ILE A 78 -7.17 -15.69 -0.75
C ILE A 78 -7.09 -16.49 0.56
N ARG A 79 -6.46 -17.67 0.54
CA ARG A 79 -6.31 -18.48 1.76
C ARG A 79 -5.44 -17.78 2.80
N ALA A 80 -4.32 -17.17 2.39
CA ALA A 80 -3.44 -16.42 3.28
C ALA A 80 -4.15 -15.21 3.90
N PHE A 81 -4.95 -14.49 3.11
CA PHE A 81 -5.79 -13.40 3.61
C PHE A 81 -6.79 -13.89 4.68
N ASN A 82 -7.47 -15.02 4.44
CA ASN A 82 -8.41 -15.59 5.41
C ASN A 82 -7.71 -15.93 6.74
N ILE A 83 -6.48 -16.48 6.68
CA ILE A 83 -5.66 -16.76 7.87
C ILE A 83 -5.35 -15.46 8.63
N GLU A 84 -4.92 -14.40 7.94
CA GLU A 84 -4.57 -13.12 8.58
C GLU A 84 -5.78 -12.48 9.28
N VAL A 85 -6.97 -12.54 8.65
CA VAL A 85 -8.21 -12.04 9.26
C VAL A 85 -8.58 -12.87 10.49
N ALA A 86 -8.60 -14.20 10.39
CA ALA A 86 -8.98 -15.08 11.50
C ALA A 86 -8.06 -14.91 12.71
N ARG A 87 -6.75 -14.78 12.47
CA ARG A 87 -5.74 -14.66 13.53
C ARG A 87 -5.65 -13.27 14.16
N THR A 88 -6.32 -12.28 13.60
CA THR A 88 -6.29 -10.92 14.15
C THR A 88 -6.78 -10.92 15.61
N ALA A 89 -7.85 -11.67 15.92
CA ALA A 89 -8.36 -11.77 17.29
C ALA A 89 -7.35 -12.41 18.26
N ASP A 90 -6.67 -13.48 17.83
CA ASP A 90 -5.72 -14.22 18.67
C ASP A 90 -4.42 -13.44 18.96
N THR A 91 -4.07 -12.50 18.08
CA THR A 91 -2.80 -11.76 18.14
C THR A 91 -2.93 -10.36 18.74
N THR A 92 -4.14 -9.89 19.02
CA THR A 92 -4.39 -8.55 19.58
C THR A 92 -5.00 -8.63 20.97
N SER A 93 -4.44 -7.88 21.92
CA SER A 93 -4.91 -7.91 23.31
C SER A 93 -6.13 -7.04 23.58
N THR A 94 -6.40 -6.02 22.75
CA THR A 94 -7.53 -5.12 22.93
C THR A 94 -8.40 -5.05 21.67
N PRO A 95 -9.73 -4.90 21.80
CA PRO A 95 -10.64 -4.81 20.66
C PRO A 95 -10.32 -3.67 19.69
N THR A 96 -9.81 -2.55 20.21
CA THR A 96 -9.42 -1.38 19.41
C THR A 96 -8.27 -1.71 18.46
N ILE A 97 -7.23 -2.41 18.95
CA ILE A 97 -6.09 -2.81 18.11
C ILE A 97 -6.53 -3.83 17.06
N GLY A 98 -7.39 -4.78 17.42
CA GLY A 98 -8.01 -5.70 16.46
C GLY A 98 -8.73 -4.96 15.33
N SER A 99 -9.55 -3.97 15.69
CA SER A 99 -10.28 -3.14 14.72
C SER A 99 -9.35 -2.37 13.78
N MET A 100 -8.26 -1.80 14.29
CA MET A 100 -7.24 -1.13 13.48
C MET A 100 -6.54 -2.09 12.51
N ARG A 101 -6.20 -3.30 12.95
CA ARG A 101 -5.57 -4.33 12.11
C ARG A 101 -6.51 -4.77 10.98
N LEU A 102 -7.79 -4.99 11.29
CA LEU A 102 -8.81 -5.31 10.28
C LEU A 102 -9.00 -4.14 9.29
N GLN A 103 -8.97 -2.90 9.76
CA GLN A 103 -9.01 -1.73 8.87
C GLN A 103 -7.80 -1.68 7.93
N PHE A 104 -6.60 -1.95 8.44
CA PHE A 104 -5.40 -2.06 7.60
C PHE A 104 -5.56 -3.12 6.50
N GLN A 105 -6.15 -4.28 6.82
CA GLN A 105 -6.45 -5.30 5.82
C GLN A 105 -7.48 -4.80 4.78
N ARG A 106 -8.54 -4.11 5.20
CA ARG A 106 -9.54 -3.51 4.26
C ARG A 106 -8.88 -2.56 3.26
N ASP A 107 -7.98 -1.72 3.75
CA ASP A 107 -7.28 -0.72 2.94
C ASP A 107 -6.27 -1.39 1.99
N ALA A 108 -5.54 -2.40 2.49
CA ALA A 108 -4.59 -3.17 1.69
C ALA A 108 -5.27 -3.89 0.52
N ILE A 109 -6.42 -4.53 0.75
CA ILE A 109 -7.22 -5.18 -0.30
C ILE A 109 -7.73 -4.14 -1.31
N SER A 110 -8.24 -3.01 -0.83
CA SER A 110 -8.73 -1.94 -1.71
C SER A 110 -7.65 -1.44 -2.66
N LYS A 111 -6.43 -1.23 -2.14
CA LYS A 111 -5.26 -0.80 -2.92
C LYS A 111 -4.75 -1.88 -3.86
N ALA A 112 -4.68 -3.13 -3.41
CA ALA A 112 -4.27 -4.27 -4.23
C ALA A 112 -5.18 -4.46 -5.44
N LEU A 113 -6.51 -4.44 -5.24
CA LEU A 113 -7.48 -4.57 -6.33
C LEU A 113 -7.53 -3.35 -7.26
N ALA A 114 -7.03 -2.20 -6.80
CA ALA A 114 -6.84 -0.99 -7.61
C ALA A 114 -5.48 -0.97 -8.36
N GLY A 115 -4.67 -2.03 -8.25
CA GLY A 115 -3.35 -2.11 -8.91
C GLY A 115 -2.24 -1.34 -8.22
N THR A 116 -2.46 -0.87 -6.99
CA THR A 116 -1.46 -0.12 -6.19
C THR A 116 -1.17 -0.81 -4.86
N PRO A 117 -0.80 -2.11 -4.85
CA PRO A 117 -0.67 -2.88 -3.62
C PRO A 117 0.36 -2.23 -2.66
N PRO A 118 0.06 -2.17 -1.35
CA PRO A 118 1.11 -1.91 -0.37
C PRO A 118 2.15 -3.04 -0.37
N LYS A 119 3.33 -2.81 0.20
CA LYS A 119 4.43 -3.78 0.32
C LYS A 119 4.16 -4.97 1.26
N GLN A 120 2.88 -5.23 1.57
CA GLN A 120 2.45 -6.43 2.28
C GLN A 120 2.42 -7.63 1.32
N PRO A 121 3.04 -8.76 1.65
CA PRO A 121 3.10 -9.95 0.79
C PRO A 121 1.73 -10.41 0.24
N ILE A 122 0.72 -10.51 1.11
CA ILE A 122 -0.63 -10.96 0.73
C ILE A 122 -1.25 -9.99 -0.30
N ALA A 123 -1.07 -8.68 -0.10
CA ALA A 123 -1.62 -7.66 -0.99
C ALA A 123 -0.91 -7.65 -2.35
N VAL A 124 0.41 -7.82 -2.36
CA VAL A 124 1.22 -7.97 -3.59
C VAL A 124 0.76 -9.18 -4.39
N LEU A 125 0.66 -10.35 -3.76
CA LEU A 125 0.26 -11.57 -4.44
C LEU A 125 -1.18 -11.49 -4.96
N LEU A 126 -2.08 -10.86 -4.20
CA LEU A 126 -3.45 -10.63 -4.62
C LEU A 126 -3.54 -9.70 -5.83
N ALA A 127 -2.78 -8.61 -5.85
CA ALA A 127 -2.72 -7.68 -6.99
C ALA A 127 -2.20 -8.38 -8.25
N HIS A 128 -1.12 -9.16 -8.13
CA HIS A 128 -0.59 -9.98 -9.21
C HIS A 128 -1.64 -10.97 -9.75
N ALA A 129 -2.34 -11.67 -8.85
CA ALA A 129 -3.41 -12.59 -9.24
C ALA A 129 -4.60 -11.88 -9.91
N ALA A 130 -4.93 -10.66 -9.48
CA ALA A 130 -6.00 -9.85 -10.05
C ALA A 130 -5.65 -9.40 -11.47
N GLU A 131 -4.41 -8.95 -11.67
CA GLU A 131 -3.88 -8.58 -12.98
C GLU A 131 -3.83 -9.77 -13.94
N ASP A 132 -3.34 -10.93 -13.49
CA ASP A 132 -3.31 -12.14 -14.31
C ASP A 132 -4.71 -12.59 -14.74
N LEU A 133 -5.70 -12.53 -13.84
CA LEU A 133 -7.10 -12.83 -14.16
C LEU A 133 -7.65 -11.86 -15.20
N GLN A 134 -7.43 -10.56 -15.01
CA GLN A 134 -7.86 -9.52 -15.94
C GLN A 134 -7.26 -9.75 -17.33
N ARG A 135 -5.95 -10.03 -17.39
CA ARG A 135 -5.20 -10.30 -18.62
C ARG A 135 -5.74 -11.52 -19.37
N ARG A 136 -5.97 -12.65 -18.67
CA ARG A 136 -6.47 -13.88 -19.31
C ARG A 136 -7.92 -13.80 -19.76
N THR A 137 -8.74 -12.98 -19.11
CA THR A 137 -10.17 -12.84 -19.44
C THR A 137 -10.46 -11.66 -20.35
N ASN A 138 -9.42 -10.92 -20.78
CA ASN A 138 -9.56 -9.65 -21.49
C ASN A 138 -10.53 -8.68 -20.78
N GLY A 139 -10.44 -8.67 -19.45
CA GLY A 139 -11.28 -7.88 -18.56
C GLY A 139 -12.72 -8.31 -18.36
N LYS A 140 -13.11 -9.48 -18.86
CA LYS A 140 -14.45 -10.04 -18.62
C LYS A 140 -14.67 -10.48 -17.17
N SER A 141 -13.62 -10.70 -16.38
CA SER A 141 -13.73 -11.13 -14.98
C SER A 141 -12.74 -10.43 -14.07
N LYS A 142 -13.20 -10.11 -12.85
CA LYS A 142 -12.42 -9.44 -11.80
C LYS A 142 -12.79 -9.99 -10.42
N PHE A 143 -11.93 -9.79 -9.43
CA PHE A 143 -12.26 -10.10 -8.04
C PHE A 143 -13.35 -9.17 -7.50
N SER A 144 -14.22 -9.70 -6.63
CA SER A 144 -15.25 -8.92 -5.96
C SER A 144 -14.68 -8.25 -4.70
N LYS A 145 -14.53 -6.92 -4.74
CA LYS A 145 -14.14 -6.12 -3.56
C LYS A 145 -15.10 -6.30 -2.39
N SER A 146 -16.41 -6.35 -2.66
CA SER A 146 -17.44 -6.52 -1.64
C SER A 146 -17.33 -7.86 -0.90
N TRP A 147 -16.90 -8.93 -1.58
CA TRP A 147 -16.68 -10.23 -0.96
C TRP A 147 -15.59 -10.17 0.12
N PHE A 148 -14.46 -9.54 -0.18
CA PHE A 148 -13.39 -9.35 0.81
C PHE A 148 -13.82 -8.51 1.99
N HIS A 149 -14.55 -7.42 1.76
CA HIS A 149 -15.04 -6.58 2.87
C HIS A 149 -16.01 -7.31 3.79
N ARG A 150 -16.84 -8.21 3.23
CA ARG A 150 -17.74 -9.05 4.03
C ARG A 150 -16.99 -10.03 4.93
N ILE A 151 -15.81 -10.51 4.53
CA ILE A 151 -14.97 -11.39 5.36
C ILE A 151 -14.34 -10.65 6.54
N ILE A 152 -14.04 -9.36 6.37
CA ILE A 152 -13.44 -8.52 7.42
C ILE A 152 -14.52 -7.96 8.38
N SER A 153 -15.80 -8.09 8.02
CA SER A 153 -16.92 -7.44 8.71
C SER A 153 -17.43 -8.19 9.93
#